data_AF-A0A846MG77-F1
#
_entry.id   AF-A0A846MG77-F1
#
_cell.length_a   1.000
_cell.length_b   1.000
_cell.length_c   1.000
_cell.angle_alpha   90.00
_cell.angle_beta   90.00
_cell.angle_gamma   90.00
#
_symmetry.space_group_name_H-M   'P 1'
#
loop_
_entity.id
_entity.type
_entity.pdbx_description
1 polymer ?
#
loop_
_entity_poly.entity_id
_entity_poly.type
_entity_poly.pdbx_seq_one_letter_code
_entity_poly.pdbx_strand_id
1 'polypeptide(L)' 'MMHSEDGRLQALRARAYILAESGRYDGAHAVEKALVAEGWPNAGVALQSSYTRKAISERCLAAKAH' A
#
# COMPACT_ATOMS: atom_id res chain seq x y z
N MET A 1 11.29 17.32 -16.60
CA MET A 1 11.40 16.81 -15.22
C MET A 1 10.12 16.03 -14.90
N MET A 2 10.09 14.72 -15.13
CA MET A 2 8.90 13.86 -14.91
C MET A 2 9.27 12.52 -14.20
N HIS A 3 10.48 12.40 -13.63
CA HIS A 3 10.93 11.16 -12.97
C HIS A 3 10.61 11.11 -11.47
N SER A 4 10.28 12.24 -10.85
CA SER A 4 10.09 12.33 -9.40
C SER A 4 8.77 11.70 -8.94
N GLU A 5 7.72 11.79 -9.75
CA GLU A 5 6.44 11.14 -9.45
C GLU A 5 6.52 9.62 -9.59
N ASP A 6 7.20 9.11 -10.61
CA ASP A 6 7.36 7.67 -10.82
C ASP A 6 8.17 7.03 -9.68
N GLY A 7 9.27 7.66 -9.27
CA GLY A 7 10.08 7.18 -8.13
C GLY A 7 9.30 7.21 -6.81
N ARG A 8 8.48 8.25 -6.60
CA ARG A 8 7.61 8.34 -5.41
C ARG A 8 6.51 7.29 -5.43
N LEU A 9 5.93 7.02 -6.60
CA LEU A 9 4.92 5.98 -6.78
C LEU A 9 5.52 4.59 -6.54
N GLN A 10 6.72 4.34 -7.05
CA GLN A 10 7.44 3.08 -6.87
C GLN A 10 7.79 2.84 -5.40
N ALA A 11 8.31 3.87 -4.71
CA ALA A 11 8.61 3.81 -3.28
C ALA A 11 7.35 3.57 -2.43
N LEU A 12 6.24 4.24 -2.76
CA LEU A 12 4.95 4.03 -2.13
C LEU A 12 4.46 2.60 -2.33
N ARG A 13 4.59 2.05 -3.54
CA ARG A 13 4.20 0.68 -3.85
C ARG A 13 5.04 -0.32 -3.06
N ALA A 14 6.36 -0.15 -3.05
CA ALA A 14 7.28 -0.99 -2.29
C ALA A 14 6.95 -0.97 -0.78
N ARG A 15 6.67 0.21 -0.22
CA ARG A 15 6.21 0.35 1.17
C ARG A 15 4.88 -0.35 1.41
N ALA A 16 3.88 -0.16 0.53
CA ALA A 16 2.60 -0.84 0.62
C ALA A 16 2.74 -2.37 0.62
N TYR A 17 3.66 -2.90 -0.18
CA TYR A 17 4.00 -4.32 -0.21
C TYR A 17 4.59 -4.80 1.13
N ILE A 18 5.61 -4.11 1.65
CA ILE A 18 6.23 -4.45 2.94
C ILE A 18 5.19 -4.45 4.07
N LEU A 19 4.30 -3.45 4.09
CA LEU A 19 3.23 -3.38 5.08
C LEU A 19 2.23 -4.54 4.90
N ALA A 20 1.80 -4.82 3.67
CA ALA A 20 0.91 -5.95 3.39
C ALA A 20 1.54 -7.30 3.76
N GLU A 21 2.84 -7.50 3.51
CA GLU A 21 3.59 -8.71 3.88
C GLU A 21 3.87 -8.81 5.38
N SER A 22 3.83 -7.70 6.12
CA SER A 22 4.01 -7.72 7.57
C SER A 22 2.87 -8.43 8.32
N GLY A 23 1.71 -8.68 7.68
CA GLY A 23 0.55 -9.31 8.31
C GLY A 23 -0.11 -8.51 9.45
N ARG A 24 0.41 -7.31 9.75
CA ARG A 24 -0.07 -6.41 10.82
C ARG A 24 -1.32 -5.63 10.44
N TYR A 25 -1.62 -5.55 9.16
CA TYR A 25 -2.76 -4.79 8.66
C TYR A 25 -3.89 -5.74 8.29
N ASP A 26 -5.13 -5.30 8.44
CA ASP A 26 -6.30 -6.14 8.16
C ASP A 26 -6.72 -6.08 6.68
N GLY A 27 -6.18 -5.10 5.95
CA GLY A 27 -6.42 -4.95 4.51
C GLY A 27 -5.92 -3.61 3.98
N ALA A 28 -6.25 -3.33 2.72
CA ALA A 28 -5.75 -2.16 2.00
C ALA A 28 -6.01 -0.81 2.70
N HIS A 29 -7.13 -0.66 3.39
CA HIS A 29 -7.48 0.58 4.09
C HIS A 29 -6.60 0.84 5.34
N ALA A 30 -6.16 -0.23 6.02
CA ALA A 30 -5.26 -0.11 7.15
C ALA A 30 -3.82 0.21 6.69
N VAL A 31 -3.37 -0.41 5.60
CA VAL A 31 -2.11 -0.10 4.93
C VAL A 31 -2.09 1.36 4.45
N GLU A 32 -3.17 1.82 3.82
CA GLU A 32 -3.33 3.20 3.37
C GLU A 32 -3.19 4.20 4.52
N LYS A 33 -3.89 3.98 5.65
CA LYS A 33 -3.77 4.86 6.83
C LYS A 33 -2.36 4.93 7.38
N ALA A 34 -1.66 3.79 7.43
CA ALA A 34 -0.27 3.75 7.88
C ALA A 34 0.65 4.51 6.93
N LEU A 35 0.50 4.33 5.62
CA LEU A 35 1.26 5.08 4.62
C LEU A 35 1.00 6.58 4.71
N VAL A 36 -0.25 7.01 4.87
CA VAL A 36 -0.60 8.43 5.05
C VAL A 36 0.05 8.98 6.32
N ALA A 37 0.04 8.23 7.43
CA ALA A 37 0.71 8.60 8.67
C ALA A 37 2.25 8.64 8.54
N GLU A 38 2.84 7.81 7.68
CA GLU A 38 4.27 7.83 7.34
C GLU A 38 4.66 9.01 6.41
N GLY A 39 3.71 9.83 5.96
CA GLY A 39 3.97 10.96 5.08
C GLY A 39 3.75 10.68 3.59
N TRP A 40 2.95 9.65 3.26
CA TRP A 40 2.52 9.33 1.90
C TRP A 40 1.04 9.71 1.68
N PRO A 41 0.72 11.01 1.53
CA PRO A 41 -0.67 11.46 1.38
C PRO A 41 -1.35 10.91 0.12
N ASN A 42 -0.56 10.55 -0.91
CA ASN A 42 -1.07 10.02 -2.18
C ASN A 42 -1.35 8.51 -2.15
N ALA A 43 -1.14 7.84 -1.00
CA ALA A 43 -1.40 6.40 -0.88
C ALA A 43 -2.87 6.08 -1.18
N GLY A 44 -3.80 6.89 -0.67
CA GLY A 44 -5.22 6.67 -0.93
C GLY A 44 -5.60 6.76 -2.41
N VAL A 45 -4.96 7.64 -3.18
CA VAL A 45 -5.18 7.77 -4.62
C VAL A 45 -4.51 6.61 -5.38
N ALA A 46 -3.28 6.27 -5.02
CA ALA A 46 -2.53 5.17 -5.65
C ALA A 46 -3.18 3.79 -5.40
N LEU A 47 -3.88 3.63 -4.27
CA LEU A 47 -4.53 2.40 -3.85
C LEU A 47 -6.05 2.41 -4.10
N GLN A 48 -6.60 3.51 -4.64
CA GLN A 48 -8.06 3.67 -4.82
C GLN A 48 -8.65 2.69 -5.83
N SER A 49 -7.84 2.18 -6.76
CA SER A 49 -8.30 1.21 -7.75
C SER A 49 -8.82 -0.05 -7.05
N SER A 50 -10.05 -0.43 -7.37
CA SER A 50 -10.74 -1.59 -6.80
C SER A 50 -9.94 -2.89 -6.96
N TYR A 51 -9.21 -3.03 -8.09
CA TYR A 51 -8.27 -4.13 -8.29
C TYR A 51 -7.10 -4.10 -7.31
N THR A 52 -6.44 -2.94 -7.15
CA THR A 52 -5.32 -2.77 -6.21
C THR A 52 -5.76 -3.01 -4.77
N ARG A 53 -6.94 -2.49 -4.39
CA ARG A 53 -7.51 -2.70 -3.06
C ARG A 53 -7.73 -4.18 -2.78
N LYS A 54 -8.27 -4.92 -3.74
CA LYS A 54 -8.48 -6.37 -3.64
C LYS A 54 -7.16 -7.12 -3.52
N ALA A 55 -6.20 -6.84 -4.41
CA ALA A 55 -4.89 -7.47 -4.40
C ALA A 55 -4.08 -7.22 -3.11
N ILE A 56 -4.16 -6.02 -2.54
CA ILE A 56 -3.53 -5.71 -1.25
C ILE A 56 -4.24 -6.44 -0.12
N SER A 57 -5.58 -6.43 -0.08
CA SER A 57 -6.31 -7.17 0.95
C SER A 57 -6.03 -8.69 0.89
N GLU A 58 -5.96 -9.28 -0.31
CA GLU A 58 -5.61 -10.70 -0.48
C GLU A 58 -4.18 -10.99 0.01
N ARG A 59 -3.21 -10.11 -0.30
CA ARG A 59 -1.83 -10.26 0.21
C ARG A 59 -1.74 -10.08 1.72
N CYS A 60 -2.49 -9.13 2.28
CA CYS A 60 -2.55 -8.89 3.71
C CYS A 60 -3.12 -10.11 4.46
N LEU A 61 -4.18 -10.70 3.91
CA LEU A 61 -4.78 -11.92 4.43
C LEU A 61 -3.80 -13.10 4.34
N ALA A 62 -3.12 -13.25 3.20
CA ALA A 62 -2.12 -14.30 3.01
C ALA A 62 -0.94 -14.16 3.97
N ALA A 63 -0.45 -12.94 4.20
CA ALA A 63 0.62 -12.65 5.15
C ALA A 63 0.23 -12.89 6.61
N LYS A 64 -1.04 -12.65 6.96
CA LYS A 64 -1.60 -12.93 8.30
C LYS A 64 -1.81 -14.43 8.55
N ALA A 65 -1.89 -15.23 7.48
CA ALA A 65 -2.04 -16.68 7.54
C ALA A 65 -0.69 -17.43 7.65
N HIS A 66 0.43 -16.71 7.67
CA HIS A 66 1.79 -17.25 7.87
C HIS A 66 2.24 -17.04 9.32
#